data_AF-A0A2M7QHC7-F1
#
_entry.id   AF-A0A2M7QHC7-F1
#
_cell.length_a   1.000
_cell.length_b   1.000
_cell.length_c   1.000
_cell.angle_alpha   90.00
_cell.angle_beta   90.00
_cell.angle_gamma   90.00
#
_symmetry.space_group_name_H-M   'P 1'
#
loop_
_entity.id
_entity.type
_entity.pdbx_description
1 polymer ?
#
loop_
_entity_poly.entity_id
_entity_poly.type
_entity_poly.pdbx_seq_one_letter_code
_entity_poly.pdbx_strand_id
1 'polypeptide(L)'
;MDKKLSKKFISQQKEKLLKEREKNLKQIRELKEQDPFSDPDHASDNAAVDTDVREQVGHDTVEAQIKDLEKRVKETETALRKIYKNQYGKCEKCGKAIPQARLKLLPEAAYCIDCEKKLRK
;
A
#
# COMPACT_ATOMS: atom_id res chain seq x y z
N MET A 1 26.85 -15.43 6.20
CA MET A 1 26.41 -16.17 4.99
C MET A 1 25.22 -15.43 4.39
N ASP A 2 25.50 -14.41 3.58
CA ASP A 2 24.48 -13.66 2.84
C ASP A 2 23.82 -14.56 1.79
N LYS A 3 22.69 -15.17 2.16
CA LYS A 3 21.85 -15.92 1.22
C LYS A 3 21.32 -14.95 0.17
N LYS A 4 22.08 -14.77 -0.92
CA LYS A 4 21.64 -14.06 -2.12
C LYS A 4 20.29 -14.65 -2.56
N LEU A 5 19.31 -13.78 -2.74
CA LEU A 5 18.00 -14.15 -3.27
C LEU A 5 18.16 -14.72 -4.68
N SER A 6 17.50 -15.84 -4.97
CA SER A 6 17.50 -16.43 -6.31
C SER A 6 16.84 -15.46 -7.31
N LYS A 7 17.42 -15.31 -8.50
CA LYS A 7 16.81 -14.53 -9.60
C LYS A 7 15.37 -14.97 -9.90
N LYS A 8 15.09 -16.29 -9.81
CA LYS A 8 13.75 -16.86 -9.97
C LYS A 8 12.78 -16.34 -8.91
N PHE A 9 13.23 -16.27 -7.66
CA PHE A 9 12.42 -15.76 -6.55
C PHE A 9 12.11 -14.27 -6.72
N ILE A 10 13.11 -13.47 -7.12
CA ILE A 10 12.92 -12.03 -7.37
C ILE A 10 11.90 -11.79 -8.49
N SER A 11 11.96 -12.58 -9.57
CA SER A 11 10.98 -12.49 -10.66
C SER A 11 9.55 -12.79 -10.18
N GLN A 12 9.39 -13.85 -9.38
CA GLN A 12 8.10 -14.20 -8.78
C GLN A 12 7.57 -13.10 -7.85
N GLN A 13 8.42 -12.50 -7.02
CA GLN A 13 7.99 -11.40 -6.15
C GLN A 13 7.65 -10.15 -6.95
N LYS A 14 8.40 -9.84 -8.01
CA LYS A 14 8.10 -8.72 -8.92
C LYS A 14 6.69 -8.86 -9.52
N GLU A 15 6.36 -10.04 -10.03
CA GLU A 15 5.04 -10.28 -10.62
C GLU A 15 3.92 -10.13 -9.59
N LYS A 16 4.11 -10.63 -8.37
CA LYS A 16 3.16 -10.45 -7.27
C LYS A 16 2.95 -8.98 -6.92
N LEU A 17 4.04 -8.21 -6.76
CA LEU A 17 3.99 -6.79 -6.45
C LEU A 17 3.27 -5.99 -7.55
N LEU A 18 3.48 -6.34 -8.83
CA LEU A 18 2.77 -5.70 -9.94
C LEU A 18 1.27 -5.97 -9.91
N LYS A 19 0.86 -7.23 -9.65
CA LYS A 19 -0.55 -7.59 -9.50
C LYS A 19 -1.19 -6.88 -8.31
N GLU A 20 -0.49 -6.77 -7.19
CA GLU A 20 -0.99 -6.09 -6.00
C GLU A 20 -1.12 -4.58 -6.20
N ARG A 21 -0.12 -3.96 -6.87
CA ARG A 21 -0.21 -2.55 -7.29
C ARG A 21 -1.43 -2.29 -8.17
N GLU A 22 -1.66 -3.13 -9.18
CA GLU A 22 -2.81 -2.95 -10.08
C GLU A 22 -4.13 -3.07 -9.32
N LYS A 23 -4.25 -4.03 -8.40
CA LYS A 23 -5.44 -4.20 -7.56
C LYS A 23 -5.69 -2.98 -6.68
N ASN A 24 -4.67 -2.50 -5.97
CA ASN A 24 -4.81 -1.32 -5.10
C ASN A 24 -5.19 -0.07 -5.90
N LEU A 25 -4.64 0.11 -7.12
CA LEU A 25 -5.00 1.22 -8.00
C LEU A 25 -6.44 1.11 -8.55
N LYS A 26 -6.94 -0.09 -8.82
CA LYS A 26 -8.36 -0.30 -9.18
C LYS A 26 -9.25 0.07 -8.00
N GLN A 27 -8.91 -0.41 -6.80
CA GLN A 27 -9.70 -0.15 -5.60
C GLN A 27 -9.71 1.34 -5.23
N ILE A 28 -8.60 2.07 -5.42
CA ILE A 28 -8.57 3.53 -5.28
C ILE A 28 -9.52 4.21 -6.27
N ARG A 29 -9.59 3.75 -7.52
CA ARG A 29 -10.52 4.31 -8.52
C ARG A 29 -11.97 4.03 -8.15
N GLU A 30 -12.28 2.80 -7.78
CA GLU A 30 -13.62 2.41 -7.34
C GLU A 30 -14.09 3.21 -6.12
N LEU A 31 -13.21 3.43 -5.13
CA LEU A 31 -13.52 4.25 -3.96
C LEU A 31 -13.74 5.73 -4.33
N LYS A 32 -12.99 6.26 -5.30
CA LYS A 32 -13.19 7.64 -5.80
C LYS A 32 -14.48 7.79 -6.59
N GLU A 33 -14.87 6.78 -7.37
CA GLU A 33 -16.13 6.76 -8.13
C GLU A 33 -17.35 6.56 -7.22
N GLN A 34 -17.18 5.88 -6.08
CA GLN A 34 -18.24 5.67 -5.09
C GLN A 34 -18.38 6.82 -4.09
N ASP A 35 -17.49 7.81 -4.13
CA ASP A 35 -17.53 8.97 -3.22
C ASP A 35 -18.67 9.92 -3.65
N PRO A 36 -19.76 10.04 -2.87
CA PRO A 36 -20.90 10.91 -3.20
C PRO A 36 -20.51 12.39 -3.28
N PHE A 37 -19.37 12.77 -2.68
CA PHE A 37 -18.83 14.13 -2.73
C PHE A 37 -18.07 14.46 -4.03
N SER A 38 -17.85 13.48 -4.92
CA SER A 38 -17.21 13.71 -6.22
C SER A 38 -18.14 14.34 -7.26
N ASP A 39 -19.45 14.34 -7.04
CA ASP A 39 -20.43 14.97 -7.92
C ASP A 39 -20.67 16.43 -7.47
N PRO A 40 -20.23 17.44 -8.26
CA PRO A 40 -20.41 18.85 -7.90
C PRO A 40 -21.89 19.30 -7.87
N ASP A 41 -22.80 18.50 -8.42
CA ASP A 41 -24.24 18.77 -8.44
C ASP A 41 -24.94 18.45 -7.10
N HIS A 42 -24.33 17.61 -6.25
CA HIS A 42 -24.92 17.22 -4.96
C HIS A 42 -24.87 18.32 -3.89
N ALA A 43 -24.08 19.39 -4.12
CA ALA A 43 -24.02 20.55 -3.24
C ALA A 43 -25.24 21.50 -3.36
N SER A 44 -26.13 21.27 -4.33
CA SER A 44 -27.28 22.16 -4.59
C SER A 44 -28.59 21.68 -3.97
N ASP A 45 -28.69 20.46 -3.44
CA ASP A 45 -29.87 20.01 -2.73
C ASP A 45 -29.78 20.41 -1.26
N ASN A 46 -30.81 21.12 -0.77
CA ASN A 46 -30.93 21.58 0.61
C ASN A 46 -31.12 20.39 1.56
N ALA A 47 -30.07 19.61 1.77
CA ALA A 47 -30.06 18.48 2.69
C ALA A 47 -30.26 18.98 4.12
N ALA A 48 -31.07 18.27 4.90
CA ALA A 48 -31.23 18.56 6.31
C ALA A 48 -29.88 18.37 7.02
N VAL A 49 -29.63 19.13 8.10
CA VAL A 49 -28.35 19.13 8.85
C VAL A 49 -27.90 17.71 9.28
N ASP A 50 -28.83 16.76 9.47
CA ASP A 50 -28.55 15.36 9.82
C ASP A 50 -27.99 14.54 8.63
N THR A 51 -28.37 14.89 7.40
CA THR A 51 -27.87 14.28 6.15
C THR A 51 -26.44 14.73 5.86
N ASP A 52 -26.15 16.04 6.02
CA ASP A 52 -24.81 16.64 5.88
C ASP A 52 -23.76 15.96 6.78
N VAL A 53 -24.09 15.72 8.06
CA VAL A 53 -23.16 15.09 9.01
C VAL A 53 -22.89 13.63 8.63
N ARG A 54 -23.90 12.90 8.15
CA ARG A 54 -23.74 11.49 7.74
C ARG A 54 -22.92 11.36 6.46
N GLU A 55 -23.09 12.28 5.53
CA GLU A 55 -22.34 12.35 4.27
C GLU A 55 -20.87 12.74 4.51
N GLN A 56 -20.60 13.72 5.38
CA GLN A 56 -19.25 14.11 5.78
C GLN A 56 -18.48 12.96 6.46
N VAL A 57 -19.12 12.24 7.39
CA VAL A 57 -18.48 11.06 8.02
C VAL A 57 -18.23 9.95 7.01
N GLY A 58 -19.13 9.77 6.03
CA GLY A 58 -18.91 8.85 4.91
C GLY A 58 -17.68 9.22 4.08
N HIS A 59 -17.57 10.49 3.69
CA HIS A 59 -16.44 11.02 2.92
C HIS A 59 -15.10 10.85 3.67
N ASP A 60 -15.04 11.24 4.95
CA ASP A 60 -13.82 11.12 5.76
C ASP A 60 -13.32 9.66 5.85
N THR A 61 -14.26 8.69 5.93
CA THR A 61 -13.90 7.27 5.96
C THR A 61 -13.35 6.77 4.62
N VAL A 62 -13.94 7.21 3.50
CA VAL A 62 -13.48 6.85 2.15
C VAL A 62 -12.12 7.49 1.88
N GLU A 63 -11.92 8.75 2.23
CA GLU A 63 -10.63 9.43 2.13
C GLU A 63 -9.54 8.69 2.92
N ALA A 64 -9.83 8.30 4.16
CA ALA A 64 -8.88 7.57 5.00
C ALA A 64 -8.48 6.22 4.36
N GLN A 65 -9.44 5.51 3.77
CA GLN A 65 -9.19 4.27 3.03
C GLN A 65 -8.33 4.50 1.78
N ILE A 66 -8.62 5.54 1.00
CA ILE A 66 -7.82 5.93 -0.18
C ILE A 66 -6.38 6.23 0.24
N LYS A 67 -6.19 7.03 1.30
CA LYS A 67 -4.86 7.37 1.84
C LYS A 67 -4.07 6.13 2.26
N ASP A 68 -4.72 5.14 2.88
CA ASP A 68 -4.07 3.86 3.22
C ASP A 68 -3.65 3.07 1.98
N LEU A 69 -4.55 2.93 0.99
CA LEU A 69 -4.24 2.24 -0.26
C LEU A 69 -3.12 2.93 -1.04
N GLU A 70 -3.10 4.25 -1.10
CA GLU A 70 -2.03 5.03 -1.72
C GLU A 70 -0.68 4.79 -1.03
N LYS A 71 -0.68 4.70 0.30
CA LYS A 71 0.52 4.34 1.06
C LYS A 71 1.01 2.93 0.68
N ARG A 72 0.11 1.94 0.60
CA ARG A 72 0.47 0.57 0.16
C ARG A 72 1.00 0.52 -1.27
N VAL A 73 0.45 1.34 -2.18
CA VAL A 73 0.98 1.49 -3.54
C VAL A 73 2.41 2.05 -3.51
N LYS A 74 2.67 3.10 -2.73
CA LYS A 74 4.01 3.68 -2.56
C LYS A 74 5.02 2.67 -2.00
N GLU A 75 4.61 1.85 -1.03
CA GLU A 75 5.44 0.78 -0.46
C GLU A 75 5.78 -0.28 -1.53
N THR A 76 4.79 -0.69 -2.31
CA THR A 76 4.95 -1.63 -3.44
C THR A 76 5.89 -1.09 -4.51
N GLU A 77 5.75 0.17 -4.89
CA GLU A 77 6.64 0.83 -5.86
C GLU A 77 8.07 0.99 -5.34
N THR A 78 8.22 1.19 -4.04
CA THR A 78 9.54 1.22 -3.38
C THR A 78 10.19 -0.15 -3.41
N ALA A 79 9.44 -1.22 -3.16
CA ALA A 79 9.93 -2.60 -3.30
C ALA A 79 10.34 -2.91 -4.75
N LEU A 80 9.54 -2.52 -5.74
CA LEU A 80 9.86 -2.67 -7.16
C LEU A 80 11.14 -1.91 -7.56
N ARG A 81 11.32 -0.67 -7.07
CA ARG A 81 12.56 0.10 -7.27
C ARG A 81 13.78 -0.60 -6.67
N LYS A 82 13.66 -1.22 -5.49
CA LYS A 82 14.74 -2.01 -4.88
C LYS A 82 15.08 -3.25 -5.70
N ILE A 83 14.09 -3.91 -6.30
CA ILE A 83 14.31 -5.01 -7.24
C ILE A 83 15.14 -4.53 -8.43
N TYR A 84 14.78 -3.39 -9.02
CA TYR A 84 15.54 -2.81 -10.13
C TYR A 84 16.99 -2.45 -9.74
N LYS A 85 17.19 -1.91 -8.54
CA LYS A 85 18.51 -1.57 -7.99
C LYS A 85 19.30 -2.77 -7.44
N ASN A 86 18.81 -4.00 -7.56
CA ASN A 86 19.40 -5.21 -6.94
C ASN A 86 19.59 -5.11 -5.41
N GLN A 87 18.79 -4.28 -4.73
CA GLN A 87 18.80 -4.09 -3.27
C GLN A 87 17.59 -4.74 -2.58
N TYR A 88 16.83 -5.55 -3.31
CA TYR A 88 15.66 -6.22 -2.77
C TYR A 88 16.02 -7.20 -1.65
N GLY A 89 15.20 -7.23 -0.60
CA GLY A 89 15.41 -8.05 0.58
C GLY A 89 16.51 -7.55 1.52
N LYS A 90 16.84 -6.26 1.50
CA LYS A 90 17.63 -5.59 2.55
C LYS A 90 16.75 -4.66 3.36
N CYS A 91 16.93 -4.68 4.68
CA CYS A 91 16.23 -3.80 5.61
C CYS A 91 16.73 -2.37 5.46
N GLU A 92 15.83 -1.40 5.33
CA GLU A 92 16.21 0.03 5.23
C GLU A 92 16.81 0.60 6.51
N LYS A 93 16.43 0.07 7.67
CA LYS A 93 16.88 0.60 8.98
C LYS A 93 18.24 0.05 9.42
N CYS A 94 18.50 -1.23 9.19
CA CYS A 94 19.73 -1.88 9.68
C CYS A 94 20.60 -2.49 8.57
N GLY A 95 20.19 -2.43 7.30
CA GLY A 95 20.93 -3.01 6.17
C GLY A 95 20.96 -4.54 6.12
N LYS A 96 20.46 -5.23 7.16
CA LYS A 96 20.46 -6.71 7.22
C LYS A 96 19.53 -7.32 6.18
N ALA A 97 19.86 -8.54 5.75
CA ALA A 97 19.02 -9.32 4.85
C ALA A 97 17.67 -9.66 5.50
N ILE A 98 16.58 -9.45 4.77
CA ILE A 98 15.23 -9.84 5.15
C ILE A 98 15.04 -11.33 4.83
N PRO A 99 14.55 -12.15 5.77
CA PRO A 99 14.33 -13.57 5.53
C PRO A 99 13.41 -13.82 4.33
N GLN A 100 13.77 -14.80 3.49
CA GLN A 100 12.96 -15.19 2.31
C GLN A 100 11.53 -15.58 2.69
N ALA A 101 11.35 -16.27 3.82
CA ALA A 101 10.03 -16.65 4.32
C ALA A 101 9.13 -15.43 4.55
N ARG A 102 9.71 -14.33 5.04
CA ARG A 102 9.00 -13.06 5.25
C ARG A 102 8.66 -12.40 3.92
N LEU A 103 9.59 -12.31 2.98
CA LEU A 103 9.35 -11.76 1.64
C LEU A 103 8.35 -12.60 0.83
N LYS A 104 8.20 -13.89 1.14
CA LYS A 104 7.21 -14.76 0.49
C LYS A 104 5.78 -14.45 0.96
N LEU A 105 5.62 -14.01 2.21
CA LEU A 105 4.36 -13.61 2.84
C LEU A 105 4.04 -12.14 2.53
N LEU A 106 5.03 -11.26 2.70
CA LEU A 106 4.93 -9.81 2.55
C LEU A 106 6.05 -9.33 1.60
N PRO A 107 5.82 -9.35 0.29
CA PRO A 107 6.84 -8.96 -0.71
C PRO A 107 7.22 -7.48 -0.67
N GLU A 108 6.35 -6.62 -0.11
CA GLU A 108 6.51 -5.18 0.07
C GLU A 108 7.31 -4.80 1.34
N ALA A 109 7.64 -5.78 2.18
CA ALA A 109 8.31 -5.55 3.45
C ALA A 109 9.67 -4.82 3.29
N ALA A 110 9.75 -3.58 3.78
CA ALA A 110 10.95 -2.76 3.77
C ALA A 110 11.88 -2.97 4.99
N TYR A 111 11.37 -3.58 6.06
CA TYR A 111 12.09 -3.77 7.32
C TYR A 111 12.24 -5.25 7.70
N CYS A 112 13.32 -5.58 8.42
CA CYS A 112 13.46 -6.88 9.06
C CYS A 112 12.55 -6.99 10.29
N ILE A 113 12.34 -8.21 10.77
CA ILE A 113 11.44 -8.49 11.90
C ILE A 113 11.86 -7.75 13.17
N ASP A 114 13.17 -7.61 13.42
CA ASP A 114 13.69 -6.90 14.58
C ASP A 114 13.43 -5.39 14.50
N CYS A 115 13.58 -4.80 13.30
CA CYS A 115 13.33 -3.38 13.09
C CYS A 115 11.84 -3.06 13.11
N GLU A 116 11.00 -3.92 12.55
CA GLU A 116 9.55 -3.76 12.61
C GLU A 116 9.03 -3.87 14.05
N LYS A 117 9.50 -4.85 14.83
CA LYS A 117 9.16 -4.96 16.26
C LYS A 117 9.50 -3.70 17.05
N LYS A 118 10.56 -2.99 16.68
CA LYS A 118 10.96 -1.72 17.30
C LYS A 118 10.15 -0.50 16.83
N LEU A 119 9.44 -0.59 15.70
CA LEU A 119 8.59 0.49 15.19
C LEU A 119 7.17 0.41 15.76
N ARG A 120 6.69 -0.80 16.04
CA ARG A 120 5.34 -1.06 16.57
C ARG A 120 5.24 -0.94 18.10
N LYS A 121 6.34 -0.58 18.77
CA LYS A 121 6.47 -0.50 20.22
C LYS A 121 6.69 0.94 20.61
#